data_AF-A0A5S9Y5Q5-F1
#
_entry.id   AF-A0A5S9Y5Q5-F1
#
_cell.length_a   1.000
_cell.length_b   1.000
_cell.length_c   1.000
_cell.angle_alpha   90.00
_cell.angle_beta   90.00
_cell.angle_gamma   90.00
#
_symmetry.space_group_name_H-M   'P 1'
#
loop_
_entity.id
_entity.type
_entity.pdbx_description
1 polymer ?
#
loop_
_entity_poly.entity_id
_entity_poly.type
_entity_poly.pdbx_seq_one_letter_code
_entity_poly.pdbx_strand_id
1 'polypeptide(L)'
;MIDTTSNKLLRRRAVSETLMKGTCAESVGKKRKRNEYDDSCIARYIGAVSNNRRGSSDNGDACIGEESAQANISECVVGPKFNDFSKLREEANFKVGQTWALYDTMDGMPRLYAQIRKVSAPCFGLMITYLEPDSNDEKELQWFEKDLPVSVGNFRLGENKSTKDRSIFSHVIHCNERSNASCFSITCRFISTYHFSVSPRNGETWALFKNWDIKWSLKPDSHRKYEYEFVKILSDYADETGVYVAYLHKAKGFASVFFRMGRGYEGIFRILPQSLYRFSHRIPSFKLTGIEGKGVPKDAYELDKAALPETIEEFIVPLDSESNIKSKRQDIYFASKGNVFLTGQIWSFYCGDDSLPLYYGRIQKITFTQAFMQDPVCKLHIGRLKATRFPADVIDWENKGTPVGCGTFYARKALEIITPSEVSLQITPQTSIDGIEYTILPKIGEVWVIYKYWSRDMDAEDFSFASYNIVEILDDTLEYKVQLLKHDPFYKDHKKENTLLRAVKKNESWEMEGSGSYIPTYTIPKRERIRFSNKVPASRVTIEMYGELVDLISVDSRALPSHLIASDH
;
A
#
# COMPACT_ATOMS: atom_id res chain seq x y z
N MET A 1 -88.57 -17.54 17.67
CA MET A 1 -88.41 -17.48 19.14
C MET A 1 -86.95 -17.26 19.42
N ILE A 2 -86.63 -16.25 20.25
CA ILE A 2 -85.39 -16.00 21.02
C ILE A 2 -84.12 -16.60 20.37
N ASP A 3 -83.44 -15.89 19.45
CA ASP A 3 -82.56 -14.73 19.68
C ASP A 3 -81.17 -15.10 20.22
N THR A 4 -80.13 -14.80 19.43
CA THR A 4 -78.78 -14.54 19.95
C THR A 4 -78.06 -13.61 18.97
N THR A 5 -77.85 -12.36 19.39
CA THR A 5 -77.10 -11.35 18.64
C THR A 5 -75.68 -11.23 19.19
N SER A 6 -74.66 -11.14 18.32
CA SER A 6 -73.32 -10.67 18.72
C SER A 6 -72.71 -9.78 17.63
N ASN A 7 -72.20 -8.63 18.06
CA ASN A 7 -71.66 -7.55 17.23
C ASN A 7 -70.27 -7.93 16.67
N LYS A 8 -69.81 -7.65 15.44
CA LYS A 8 -69.96 -6.53 14.48
C LYS A 8 -69.35 -5.19 14.92
N LEU A 9 -68.23 -4.80 14.29
CA LEU A 9 -67.93 -3.49 13.66
C LEU A 9 -66.46 -3.52 13.15
N LEU A 10 -66.19 -3.85 11.88
CA LEU A 10 -66.22 -3.00 10.66
C LEU A 10 -65.23 -1.82 10.70
N ARG A 11 -64.17 -1.84 9.85
CA ARG A 11 -64.14 -1.50 8.40
C ARG A 11 -64.36 -0.01 8.12
N ARG A 12 -63.52 0.54 7.23
CA ARG A 12 -63.99 1.15 5.97
C ARG A 12 -62.95 1.04 4.86
N ARG A 13 -63.33 0.33 3.79
CA ARG A 13 -62.78 0.42 2.43
C ARG A 13 -63.82 1.21 1.62
N ALA A 14 -63.40 2.00 0.65
CA ALA A 14 -64.27 2.50 -0.42
C ALA A 14 -63.57 2.26 -1.76
N VAL A 15 -64.35 1.99 -2.80
CA VAL A 15 -63.93 1.59 -4.15
C VAL A 15 -64.89 2.24 -5.14
N SER A 16 -64.39 2.83 -6.23
CA SER A 16 -65.14 3.00 -7.48
C SER A 16 -64.23 3.48 -8.64
N GLU A 17 -64.00 2.55 -9.56
CA GLU A 17 -64.09 2.67 -11.05
C GLU A 17 -64.98 3.82 -11.59
N THR A 18 -64.90 4.35 -12.84
CA THR A 18 -63.97 4.22 -14.00
C THR A 18 -64.34 5.31 -15.05
N LEU A 19 -63.45 5.57 -16.03
CA LEU A 19 -63.71 6.00 -17.44
C LEU A 19 -63.38 7.44 -17.92
N MET A 20 -62.29 7.51 -18.70
CA MET A 20 -61.94 8.38 -19.85
C MET A 20 -62.84 9.56 -20.28
N LYS A 21 -62.27 10.78 -20.27
CA LYS A 21 -62.04 11.66 -21.45
C LYS A 21 -61.17 12.86 -21.02
N GLY A 22 -60.26 13.33 -21.87
CA GLY A 22 -59.20 14.26 -21.47
C GLY A 22 -59.19 15.62 -22.18
N THR A 23 -58.29 16.50 -21.72
CA THR A 23 -57.88 17.75 -22.38
C THR A 23 -56.47 18.15 -21.91
N CYS A 24 -55.80 19.00 -22.68
CA CYS A 24 -54.37 19.35 -22.54
C CYS A 24 -54.08 20.33 -21.39
N ALA A 25 -52.88 20.24 -20.79
CA ALA A 25 -52.13 21.40 -20.29
C ALA A 25 -50.61 21.10 -20.20
N GLU A 26 -49.87 21.72 -21.13
CA GLU A 26 -48.50 22.24 -21.08
C GLU A 26 -47.27 21.43 -20.59
N SER A 27 -46.19 21.69 -21.32
CA SER A 27 -44.87 21.08 -21.18
C SER A 27 -43.84 22.12 -20.72
N VAL A 28 -42.94 21.73 -19.82
CA VAL A 28 -41.67 22.42 -19.56
C VAL A 28 -40.60 21.36 -19.25
N GLY A 29 -39.46 21.28 -19.94
CA GLY A 29 -39.09 22.02 -21.14
C GLY A 29 -37.86 21.41 -21.84
N LYS A 30 -37.76 21.63 -23.16
CA LYS A 30 -36.49 21.48 -23.89
C LYS A 30 -35.58 22.66 -23.56
N LYS A 31 -34.28 22.42 -23.36
CA LYS A 31 -33.21 23.15 -24.07
C LYS A 31 -31.86 22.42 -23.98
N ARG A 32 -31.64 21.50 -24.93
CA ARG A 32 -30.29 21.21 -25.43
C ARG A 32 -29.79 22.44 -26.18
N LYS A 33 -28.56 22.89 -25.92
CA LYS A 33 -27.69 23.64 -26.85
C LYS A 33 -26.28 23.72 -26.25
N ARG A 34 -25.29 23.10 -26.92
CA ARG A 34 -23.92 23.64 -26.94
C ARG A 34 -23.20 23.21 -28.22
N ASN A 35 -23.01 24.22 -29.07
CA ASN A 35 -21.99 24.43 -30.10
C ASN A 35 -21.51 23.23 -30.93
N GLU A 36 -21.95 23.20 -32.18
CA GLU A 36 -21.09 22.79 -33.30
C GLU A 36 -19.83 23.67 -33.29
N TYR A 37 -18.67 23.08 -33.56
CA TYR A 37 -17.42 23.81 -33.82
C TYR A 37 -17.05 23.62 -35.28
N ASP A 38 -16.97 24.74 -35.99
CA ASP A 38 -16.63 24.85 -37.40
C ASP A 38 -15.10 24.79 -37.62
N ASP A 39 -14.70 24.42 -38.83
CA ASP A 39 -13.28 24.32 -39.21
C ASP A 39 -12.66 25.72 -39.38
N SER A 40 -11.68 26.07 -38.53
CA SER A 40 -10.38 26.63 -38.98
C SER A 40 -9.54 27.18 -37.82
N CYS A 41 -8.26 26.78 -37.77
CA CYS A 41 -7.12 27.67 -38.02
C CYS A 41 -5.80 27.02 -37.59
N ILE A 42 -4.87 26.92 -38.54
CA ILE A 42 -3.48 26.51 -38.30
C ILE A 42 -2.68 27.72 -37.83
N ALA A 43 -1.91 27.58 -36.74
CA ALA A 43 -0.46 27.87 -36.67
C ALA A 43 0.02 28.23 -35.25
N ARG A 44 0.94 27.42 -34.71
CA ARG A 44 2.31 27.83 -34.29
C ARG A 44 3.04 26.71 -33.56
N TYR A 45 3.69 25.82 -34.31
CA TYR A 45 4.95 25.19 -33.92
C TYR A 45 5.74 24.83 -35.18
N ILE A 46 6.66 25.71 -35.57
CA ILE A 46 7.61 25.44 -36.66
C ILE A 46 8.80 24.71 -36.05
N GLY A 47 8.86 23.39 -36.24
CA GLY A 47 10.08 22.62 -36.05
C GLY A 47 10.96 22.73 -37.30
N ALA A 48 12.07 23.46 -37.22
CA ALA A 48 12.99 23.61 -38.34
C ALA A 48 13.73 22.30 -38.63
N VAL A 49 13.66 21.83 -39.87
CA VAL A 49 14.44 20.68 -40.37
C VAL A 49 15.82 21.18 -40.82
N SER A 50 16.88 20.70 -40.18
CA SER A 50 18.27 21.01 -40.53
C SER A 50 18.75 20.18 -41.73
N ASN A 51 18.58 20.72 -42.95
CA ASN A 51 19.18 20.15 -44.16
C ASN A 51 20.55 20.78 -44.47
N ASN A 52 21.62 20.01 -44.31
CA ASN A 52 22.97 20.40 -44.73
C ASN A 52 23.14 20.38 -46.26
N ARG A 53 23.23 21.54 -46.92
CA ARG A 53 23.97 21.72 -48.20
C ARG A 53 24.69 23.07 -48.24
N ARG A 54 25.89 23.08 -48.85
CA ARG A 54 26.83 24.23 -48.95
C ARG A 54 26.65 25.05 -50.25
N GLY A 55 27.09 26.31 -50.21
CA GLY A 55 27.27 27.25 -51.34
C GLY A 55 26.32 28.46 -51.26
N SER A 56 26.74 29.69 -50.89
CA SER A 56 27.60 30.66 -51.63
C SER A 56 26.95 31.06 -52.98
N SER A 57 26.78 32.32 -53.43
CA SER A 57 27.16 33.70 -52.98
C SER A 57 26.58 34.70 -54.03
N ASP A 58 26.36 36.02 -53.85
CA ASP A 58 26.42 36.98 -52.72
C ASP A 58 25.71 38.32 -53.12
N ASN A 59 25.63 39.31 -52.20
CA ASN A 59 25.11 40.71 -52.34
C ASN A 59 23.58 40.89 -52.43
N GLY A 60 22.93 41.90 -51.83
CA GLY A 60 23.40 42.94 -50.90
C GLY A 60 22.64 44.27 -51.12
N ASP A 61 22.02 44.84 -50.08
CA ASP A 61 21.81 46.30 -49.91
C ASP A 61 21.46 46.62 -48.44
N ALA A 62 21.72 47.86 -48.01
CA ALA A 62 21.59 48.29 -46.62
C ALA A 62 20.68 49.52 -46.46
N CYS A 63 19.74 49.44 -45.51
CA CYS A 63 19.07 50.62 -44.95
C CYS A 63 19.10 50.54 -43.43
N ILE A 64 19.77 51.51 -42.81
CA ILE A 64 19.85 51.66 -41.35
C ILE A 64 18.55 52.32 -40.85
N GLY A 65 17.98 51.76 -39.79
CA GLY A 65 16.98 52.39 -38.94
C GLY A 65 17.24 51.96 -37.50
N GLU A 66 17.71 52.88 -36.67
CA GLU A 66 18.01 52.63 -35.27
C GLU A 66 16.72 52.57 -34.45
N GLU A 67 16.47 51.50 -33.68
CA GLU A 67 15.85 51.69 -32.35
C GLU A 67 16.06 50.52 -31.38
N SER A 68 16.45 50.87 -30.15
CA SER A 68 16.34 50.07 -28.91
C SER A 68 16.96 48.66 -28.87
N ALA A 69 18.16 48.57 -28.29
CA ALA A 69 18.68 47.32 -27.76
C ALA A 69 17.93 46.92 -26.46
N GLN A 70 16.80 46.23 -26.59
CA GLN A 70 16.16 45.52 -25.46
C GLN A 70 16.45 44.02 -25.57
N ALA A 71 17.54 43.58 -24.95
CA ALA A 71 17.98 42.19 -24.94
C ALA A 71 17.05 41.29 -24.12
N ASN A 72 15.93 40.86 -24.71
CA ASN A 72 15.10 39.78 -24.17
C ASN A 72 15.60 38.42 -24.67
N ILE A 73 16.79 38.03 -24.20
CA ILE A 73 17.19 36.62 -24.17
C ILE A 73 16.27 35.98 -23.13
N SER A 74 15.15 35.41 -23.59
CA SER A 74 14.39 34.47 -22.76
C SER A 74 15.25 33.22 -22.61
N GLU A 75 16.00 33.18 -21.51
CA GLU A 75 16.90 32.08 -21.13
C GLU A 75 16.06 30.83 -20.79
N CYS A 76 15.52 30.21 -21.84
CA CYS A 76 14.90 28.91 -21.75
C CYS A 76 16.03 27.95 -21.34
N VAL A 77 16.00 27.48 -20.09
CA VAL A 77 17.05 26.62 -19.52
C VAL A 77 17.16 25.35 -20.38
N VAL A 78 18.11 25.35 -21.32
CA VAL A 78 18.46 24.21 -22.18
C VAL A 78 19.32 23.24 -21.37
N GLY A 79 18.75 22.74 -20.28
CA GLY A 79 19.31 21.61 -19.55
C GLY A 79 19.35 20.38 -20.46
N PRO A 80 20.26 19.43 -20.21
CA PRO A 80 20.40 18.24 -21.05
C PRO A 80 19.11 17.41 -21.04
N LYS A 81 18.81 16.82 -22.21
CA LYS A 81 17.77 15.80 -22.42
C LYS A 81 18.46 14.49 -22.76
N PHE A 82 17.93 13.37 -22.29
CA PHE A 82 18.54 12.04 -22.47
C PHE A 82 17.68 11.11 -23.32
N ASN A 83 16.36 11.28 -23.30
CA ASN A 83 15.40 10.41 -23.98
C ASN A 83 14.49 11.19 -24.95
N ASP A 84 14.13 10.54 -26.05
CA ASP A 84 13.25 11.08 -27.07
C ASP A 84 11.85 10.48 -26.95
N PHE A 85 10.98 11.18 -26.23
CA PHE A 85 9.58 10.79 -26.05
C PHE A 85 8.74 10.88 -27.34
N SER A 86 9.21 11.58 -28.39
CA SER A 86 8.46 11.66 -29.65
C SER A 86 8.37 10.30 -30.35
N LYS A 87 9.37 9.44 -30.16
CA LYS A 87 9.41 8.06 -30.67
C LYS A 87 8.26 7.20 -30.17
N LEU A 88 7.73 7.48 -28.97
CA LEU A 88 6.55 6.78 -28.44
C LEU A 88 5.31 6.98 -29.33
N ARG A 89 5.27 8.07 -30.11
CA ARG A 89 4.13 8.53 -30.92
C ARG A 89 4.35 8.33 -32.43
N GLU A 90 5.26 7.42 -32.80
CA GLU A 90 5.46 6.97 -34.18
C GLU A 90 4.32 6.06 -34.66
N GLU A 91 4.04 6.09 -35.96
CA GLU A 91 2.88 5.41 -36.59
C GLU A 91 2.88 3.90 -36.37
N ALA A 92 4.07 3.28 -36.34
CA ALA A 92 4.26 1.86 -36.10
C ALA A 92 3.89 1.38 -34.68
N ASN A 93 3.75 2.30 -33.71
CA ASN A 93 3.47 1.96 -32.31
C ASN A 93 1.97 1.87 -32.00
N PHE A 94 1.11 2.47 -32.83
CA PHE A 94 -0.34 2.42 -32.67
C PHE A 94 -0.89 1.05 -33.07
N LYS A 95 -1.62 0.39 -32.17
CA LYS A 95 -2.22 -0.93 -32.37
C LYS A 95 -3.68 -0.94 -31.94
N VAL A 96 -4.51 -1.68 -32.67
CA VAL A 96 -5.92 -1.90 -32.33
C VAL A 96 -6.04 -2.53 -30.94
N GLY A 97 -7.00 -2.07 -30.15
CA GLY A 97 -7.26 -2.50 -28.77
C GLY A 97 -6.50 -1.71 -27.70
N GLN A 98 -5.42 -1.00 -28.04
CA GLN A 98 -4.69 -0.15 -27.08
C GLN A 98 -5.54 1.02 -26.60
N THR A 99 -5.40 1.37 -25.32
CA THR A 99 -5.92 2.61 -24.76
C THR A 99 -4.79 3.61 -24.59
N TRP A 100 -5.02 4.86 -24.99
CA TRP A 100 -4.02 5.93 -24.96
C TRP A 100 -4.51 7.12 -24.14
N ALA A 101 -3.57 7.81 -23.51
CA ALA A 101 -3.74 9.15 -22.97
C ALA A 101 -3.58 10.19 -24.08
N LEU A 102 -4.51 11.14 -24.11
CA LEU A 102 -4.62 12.25 -25.05
C LEU A 102 -4.60 13.57 -24.27
N TYR A 103 -3.98 14.58 -24.88
CA TYR A 103 -3.91 15.93 -24.33
C TYR A 103 -5.30 16.61 -24.37
N ASP A 104 -5.69 17.22 -23.26
CA ASP A 104 -6.91 18.02 -23.19
C ASP A 104 -6.72 19.46 -23.68
N THR A 105 -7.82 20.17 -23.88
CA THR A 105 -7.83 21.57 -24.36
C THR A 105 -7.85 22.59 -23.22
N MET A 106 -7.73 22.18 -21.95
CA MET A 106 -7.84 23.07 -20.80
C MET A 106 -6.49 23.72 -20.48
N ASP A 107 -5.45 22.89 -20.36
CA ASP A 107 -4.06 23.31 -20.14
C ASP A 107 -3.04 22.40 -20.85
N GLY A 108 -3.51 21.54 -21.77
CA GLY A 108 -2.65 20.71 -22.61
C GLY A 108 -2.07 19.48 -21.90
N MET A 109 -2.69 19.00 -20.82
CA MET A 109 -2.21 17.84 -20.05
C MET A 109 -2.89 16.53 -20.50
N PRO A 110 -2.22 15.36 -20.39
CA PRO A 110 -2.69 14.09 -20.97
C PRO A 110 -3.74 13.39 -20.09
N ARG A 111 -4.93 13.99 -19.99
CA ARG A 111 -6.02 13.54 -19.09
C ARG A 111 -7.14 12.76 -19.77
N LEU A 112 -7.34 12.96 -21.07
CA LEU A 112 -8.38 12.28 -21.84
C LEU A 112 -7.93 10.89 -22.22
N TYR A 113 -8.82 9.90 -22.21
CA TYR A 113 -8.50 8.53 -22.62
C TYR A 113 -9.31 8.10 -23.84
N ALA A 114 -8.68 7.31 -24.72
CA ALA A 114 -9.36 6.73 -25.88
C ALA A 114 -8.79 5.36 -26.28
N GLN A 115 -9.66 4.44 -26.67
CA GLN A 115 -9.29 3.12 -27.18
C GLN A 115 -9.22 3.12 -28.71
N ILE A 116 -8.15 2.55 -29.29
CA ILE A 116 -7.97 2.43 -30.73
C ILE A 116 -8.83 1.29 -31.28
N ARG A 117 -9.79 1.62 -32.14
CA ARG A 117 -10.67 0.67 -32.84
C ARG A 117 -10.11 0.20 -34.17
N LYS A 118 -9.40 1.08 -34.88
CA LYS A 118 -8.82 0.77 -36.19
C LYS A 118 -7.58 1.61 -36.43
N VAL A 119 -6.56 0.98 -37.00
CA VAL A 119 -5.39 1.65 -37.60
C VAL A 119 -5.48 1.43 -39.11
N SER A 120 -5.34 2.51 -39.89
CA SER A 120 -5.42 2.48 -41.35
C SER A 120 -4.03 2.64 -41.97
N ALA A 121 -3.78 1.93 -43.06
CA ALA A 121 -2.57 1.99 -43.86
C ALA A 121 -2.93 1.77 -45.35
N PRO A 122 -2.15 2.26 -46.33
CA PRO A 122 -0.90 3.02 -46.17
C PRO A 122 -1.11 4.49 -45.76
N CYS A 123 -2.29 5.06 -45.97
CA CYS A 123 -2.64 6.38 -45.47
C CYS A 123 -2.96 6.29 -43.98
N PHE A 124 -2.03 6.72 -43.11
CA PHE A 124 -2.21 6.66 -41.66
C PHE A 124 -3.50 7.37 -41.23
N GLY A 125 -4.23 6.71 -40.33
CA GLY A 125 -5.47 7.22 -39.75
C GLY A 125 -5.99 6.29 -38.68
N LEU A 126 -6.40 6.86 -37.56
CA LEU A 126 -6.91 6.16 -36.39
C LEU A 126 -8.42 6.38 -36.26
N MET A 127 -9.15 5.30 -36.02
CA MET A 127 -10.50 5.37 -35.46
C MET A 127 -10.39 5.06 -33.97
N ILE A 128 -10.82 6.00 -33.13
CA ILE A 128 -10.75 5.89 -31.67
C ILE A 128 -12.15 5.99 -31.06
N THR A 129 -12.34 5.39 -29.89
CA THR A 129 -13.50 5.64 -29.02
C THR A 129 -13.00 6.30 -27.75
N TYR A 130 -13.52 7.49 -27.41
CA TYR A 130 -13.20 8.12 -26.13
C TYR A 130 -13.72 7.29 -24.95
N LEU A 131 -13.04 7.40 -23.81
CA LEU A 131 -13.50 6.85 -22.54
C LEU A 131 -14.10 7.98 -21.69
N GLU A 132 -15.35 7.82 -21.29
CA GLU A 132 -16.08 8.73 -20.40
C GLU A 132 -16.02 8.20 -18.96
N PRO A 133 -15.76 9.04 -17.95
CA PRO A 133 -15.91 8.66 -16.54
C PRO A 133 -17.31 8.10 -16.23
N ASP A 134 -17.35 7.04 -15.45
CA ASP A 134 -18.57 6.28 -15.13
C ASP A 134 -18.51 5.77 -13.69
N SER A 135 -18.65 6.69 -12.72
CA SER A 135 -18.68 6.37 -11.29
C SER A 135 -20.11 6.27 -10.75
N ASN A 136 -20.25 5.53 -9.65
CA ASN A 136 -21.50 5.43 -8.88
C ASN A 136 -21.47 6.30 -7.60
N ASP A 137 -20.35 6.98 -7.28
CA ASP A 137 -20.29 7.91 -6.14
C ASP A 137 -20.83 9.29 -6.53
N GLU A 138 -21.71 9.86 -5.71
CA GLU A 138 -22.39 11.12 -5.99
C GLU A 138 -21.44 12.33 -6.10
N LYS A 139 -20.32 12.33 -5.36
CA LYS A 139 -19.34 13.43 -5.39
C LYS A 139 -18.43 13.32 -6.60
N GLU A 140 -18.06 12.10 -6.98
CA GLU A 140 -17.32 11.80 -8.20
C GLU A 140 -18.13 12.11 -9.46
N LEU A 141 -19.45 11.83 -9.44
CA LEU A 141 -20.39 12.25 -10.47
C LEU A 141 -20.49 13.79 -10.53
N GLN A 142 -20.71 14.47 -9.40
CA GLN A 142 -20.72 15.93 -9.35
C GLN A 142 -19.40 16.57 -9.80
N TRP A 143 -18.25 15.92 -9.59
CA TRP A 143 -16.97 16.39 -10.10
C TRP A 143 -16.94 16.34 -11.64
N PHE A 144 -17.34 15.21 -12.22
CA PHE A 144 -17.40 15.05 -13.68
C PHE A 144 -18.43 15.99 -14.34
N GLU A 145 -19.63 16.14 -13.76
CA GLU A 145 -20.67 17.07 -14.24
C GLU A 145 -20.26 18.57 -14.24
N LYS A 146 -19.12 18.91 -13.63
CA LYS A 146 -18.57 20.27 -13.57
C LYS A 146 -17.40 20.50 -14.53
N ASP A 147 -17.23 19.59 -15.49
CA ASP A 147 -16.13 19.57 -16.45
C ASP A 147 -14.74 19.54 -15.77
N LEU A 148 -14.64 18.96 -14.56
CA LEU A 148 -13.36 18.78 -13.86
C LEU A 148 -12.68 17.47 -14.34
N PRO A 149 -11.35 17.44 -14.50
CA PRO A 149 -10.68 16.29 -15.09
C PRO A 149 -10.74 15.03 -14.22
N VAL A 150 -10.86 13.87 -14.86
CA VAL A 150 -10.85 12.55 -14.24
C VAL A 150 -9.89 11.65 -15.01
N SER A 151 -8.89 11.11 -14.33
CA SER A 151 -7.83 10.27 -14.93
C SER A 151 -7.57 8.97 -14.16
N VAL A 152 -8.36 8.69 -13.12
CA VAL A 152 -8.34 7.45 -12.35
C VAL A 152 -9.78 7.10 -11.98
N GLY A 153 -10.12 5.81 -11.99
CA GLY A 153 -11.47 5.33 -11.67
C GLY A 153 -12.06 4.44 -12.76
N ASN A 154 -13.38 4.36 -12.79
CA ASN A 154 -14.13 3.60 -13.79
C ASN A 154 -14.54 4.49 -14.96
N PHE A 155 -14.48 3.92 -16.16
CA PHE A 155 -14.83 4.57 -17.40
C PHE A 155 -15.69 3.65 -18.27
N ARG A 156 -16.51 4.24 -19.14
CA ARG A 156 -17.27 3.56 -20.19
C ARG A 156 -16.86 4.06 -21.58
N LEU A 157 -17.34 3.40 -22.62
CA LEU A 157 -17.19 3.87 -23.99
C LEU A 157 -18.10 5.06 -24.29
N GLY A 158 -17.51 6.16 -24.76
CA GLY A 158 -18.19 7.36 -25.25
C GLY A 158 -18.15 7.49 -26.78
N GLU A 159 -17.92 8.71 -27.27
CA GLU A 159 -17.96 9.05 -28.69
C GLU A 159 -16.85 8.36 -29.52
N ASN A 160 -17.19 7.96 -30.76
CA ASN A 160 -16.24 7.50 -31.77
C ASN A 160 -15.75 8.67 -32.64
N LYS A 161 -14.42 8.83 -32.75
CA LYS A 161 -13.79 9.87 -33.58
C LYS A 161 -12.77 9.26 -34.54
N SER A 162 -12.69 9.81 -35.76
CA SER A 162 -11.61 9.52 -36.69
C SER A 162 -10.60 10.67 -36.66
N THR A 163 -9.30 10.35 -36.64
CA THR A 163 -8.22 11.34 -36.64
C THR A 163 -7.00 10.85 -37.44
N LYS A 164 -6.26 11.79 -38.01
CA LYS A 164 -4.90 11.56 -38.53
C LYS A 164 -3.83 12.27 -37.70
N ASP A 165 -4.25 13.15 -36.79
CA ASP A 165 -3.35 13.91 -35.95
C ASP A 165 -2.80 13.02 -34.83
N ARG A 166 -1.47 12.88 -34.82
CA ARG A 166 -0.71 12.12 -33.82
C ARG A 166 -0.35 12.97 -32.60
N SER A 167 -0.37 14.30 -32.73
CA SER A 167 0.06 15.23 -31.68
C SER A 167 -0.88 15.26 -30.48
N ILE A 168 -2.16 14.94 -30.67
CA ILE A 168 -3.14 14.80 -29.58
C ILE A 168 -2.85 13.63 -28.65
N PHE A 169 -2.06 12.63 -29.06
CA PHE A 169 -1.72 11.46 -28.27
C PHE A 169 -0.47 11.73 -27.43
N SER A 170 -0.47 11.28 -26.18
CA SER A 170 0.69 11.34 -25.29
C SER A 170 1.42 10.00 -25.21
N HIS A 171 0.72 8.96 -24.72
CA HIS A 171 1.28 7.63 -24.44
C HIS A 171 0.20 6.55 -24.25
N VAL A 172 0.59 5.27 -24.34
CA VAL A 172 -0.27 4.12 -24.00
C VAL A 172 -0.50 4.06 -22.48
N ILE A 173 -1.74 3.91 -22.04
CA ILE A 173 -2.08 3.62 -20.65
C ILE A 173 -2.52 2.16 -20.47
N HIS A 174 -2.45 1.66 -19.24
CA HIS A 174 -3.03 0.37 -18.89
C HIS A 174 -4.40 0.57 -18.23
N CYS A 175 -5.39 -0.17 -18.71
CA CYS A 175 -6.73 -0.21 -18.13
C CYS A 175 -7.21 -1.65 -18.10
N ASN A 176 -7.88 -2.05 -17.03
CA ASN A 176 -8.48 -3.37 -16.92
C ASN A 176 -9.87 -3.34 -17.57
N GLU A 177 -10.07 -4.16 -18.61
CA GLU A 177 -11.38 -4.35 -19.23
C GLU A 177 -12.22 -5.30 -18.37
N ARG A 178 -13.35 -4.81 -17.88
CA ARG A 178 -14.22 -5.52 -16.94
C ARG A 178 -15.45 -6.06 -17.67
N SER A 179 -15.57 -7.38 -17.74
CA SER A 179 -16.72 -8.02 -18.38
C SER A 179 -18.01 -7.87 -17.56
N ASN A 180 -19.14 -7.78 -18.27
CA ASN A 180 -20.48 -7.56 -17.71
C ASN A 180 -20.86 -8.51 -16.55
N ALA A 181 -20.30 -9.73 -16.54
CA ALA A 181 -20.57 -10.75 -15.52
C ALA A 181 -20.09 -10.38 -14.09
N SER A 182 -19.27 -9.33 -13.94
CA SER A 182 -18.72 -8.88 -12.65
C SER A 182 -19.14 -7.47 -12.23
N CYS A 183 -20.07 -6.84 -12.98
CA CYS A 183 -20.58 -5.51 -12.66
C CYS A 183 -21.79 -5.61 -11.72
N PHE A 184 -21.67 -5.05 -10.50
CA PHE A 184 -22.76 -4.97 -9.52
C PHE A 184 -23.67 -3.75 -9.71
N SER A 185 -23.39 -2.87 -10.68
CA SER A 185 -24.23 -1.69 -10.95
C SER A 185 -25.58 -2.08 -11.56
N ILE A 186 -26.64 -1.38 -11.16
CA ILE A 186 -28.01 -1.62 -11.65
C ILE A 186 -28.13 -1.33 -13.15
N THR A 187 -27.33 -0.40 -13.69
CA THR A 187 -27.28 -0.07 -15.13
C THR A 187 -26.76 -1.22 -15.99
N CYS A 188 -25.81 -2.02 -15.48
CA CYS A 188 -25.20 -3.16 -16.18
C CYS A 188 -26.18 -4.31 -16.46
N ARG A 189 -27.37 -4.33 -15.86
CA ARG A 189 -28.39 -5.37 -16.15
C ARG A 189 -29.14 -5.15 -17.47
N PHE A 190 -29.08 -3.95 -18.03
CA PHE A 190 -29.94 -3.55 -19.17
C PHE A 190 -29.16 -3.06 -20.40
N ILE A 191 -27.86 -2.78 -20.29
CA ILE A 191 -27.00 -2.33 -21.40
C ILE A 191 -25.67 -3.09 -21.31
N SER A 192 -25.16 -3.61 -22.43
CA SER A 192 -23.84 -4.24 -22.49
C SER A 192 -22.73 -3.18 -22.54
N THR A 193 -22.50 -2.49 -21.43
CA THR A 193 -21.44 -1.48 -21.31
C THR A 193 -20.10 -2.12 -21.00
N TYR A 194 -19.16 -2.02 -21.94
CA TYR A 194 -17.75 -2.32 -21.63
C TYR A 194 -17.22 -1.26 -20.65
N HIS A 195 -16.89 -1.68 -19.43
CA HIS A 195 -16.28 -0.81 -18.42
C HIS A 195 -14.77 -1.03 -18.38
N PHE A 196 -14.03 0.06 -18.32
CA PHE A 196 -12.58 0.10 -18.17
C PHE A 196 -12.26 0.69 -16.80
N SER A 197 -11.39 0.07 -16.02
CA SER A 197 -10.82 0.72 -14.83
C SER A 197 -9.38 1.14 -15.09
N VAL A 198 -9.08 2.40 -14.77
CA VAL A 198 -7.72 2.97 -14.79
C VAL A 198 -7.32 3.20 -13.34
N SER A 199 -6.19 2.61 -12.93
CA SER A 199 -5.62 2.78 -11.59
C SER A 199 -4.12 3.04 -11.65
N PRO A 200 -3.55 3.83 -10.72
CA PRO A 200 -2.10 4.03 -10.64
C PRO A 200 -1.37 2.72 -10.35
N ARG A 201 -0.26 2.47 -11.05
CA ARG A 201 0.52 1.23 -10.94
C ARG A 201 1.92 1.47 -10.39
N ASN A 202 2.49 0.47 -9.73
CA ASN A 202 3.82 0.54 -9.14
C ASN A 202 4.89 0.92 -10.19
N GLY A 203 5.75 1.88 -9.84
CA GLY A 203 6.83 2.36 -10.69
C GLY A 203 6.47 3.46 -11.68
N GLU A 204 5.18 3.77 -11.87
CA GLU A 204 4.75 4.88 -12.70
C GLU A 204 5.06 6.25 -12.08
N THR A 205 5.06 7.30 -12.90
CA THR A 205 5.14 8.69 -12.47
C THR A 205 3.85 9.43 -12.83
N TRP A 206 3.37 10.26 -11.92
CA TRP A 206 2.07 10.92 -12.01
C TRP A 206 2.15 12.36 -11.49
N ALA A 207 1.34 13.25 -12.07
CA ALA A 207 1.00 14.54 -11.49
C ALA A 207 -0.21 14.38 -10.56
N LEU A 208 -0.11 14.97 -9.38
CA LEU A 208 -1.21 15.16 -8.44
C LEU A 208 -1.64 16.62 -8.45
N PHE A 209 -2.93 16.88 -8.31
CA PHE A 209 -3.41 18.22 -8.01
C PHE A 209 -2.96 18.65 -6.61
N LYS A 210 -2.28 19.80 -6.53
CA LYS A 210 -1.88 20.45 -5.28
C LYS A 210 -3.08 21.14 -4.64
N ASN A 211 -3.14 21.14 -3.30
CA ASN A 211 -4.27 21.71 -2.54
C ASN A 211 -5.67 21.15 -2.90
N TRP A 212 -5.70 19.91 -3.43
CA TRP A 212 -6.93 19.24 -3.87
C TRP A 212 -7.92 19.00 -2.72
N ASP A 213 -9.20 19.30 -2.98
CA ASP A 213 -10.36 18.87 -2.19
C ASP A 213 -11.48 18.47 -3.18
N ILE A 214 -12.14 17.33 -2.96
CA ILE A 214 -13.30 16.87 -3.77
C ILE A 214 -14.39 17.95 -3.88
N LYS A 215 -14.47 18.89 -2.93
CA LYS A 215 -15.38 20.05 -2.93
C LYS A 215 -15.10 21.09 -4.02
N TRP A 216 -14.03 20.98 -4.82
CA TRP A 216 -13.81 21.89 -5.96
C TRP A 216 -15.00 21.88 -6.94
N SER A 217 -15.76 20.79 -7.03
CA SER A 217 -17.02 20.68 -7.77
C SER A 217 -18.10 21.69 -7.35
N LEU A 218 -18.04 22.23 -6.14
CA LEU A 218 -18.96 23.28 -5.67
C LEU A 218 -18.62 24.67 -6.25
N LYS A 219 -17.36 24.90 -6.68
CA LYS A 219 -16.85 26.18 -7.21
C LYS A 219 -15.80 25.95 -8.31
N PRO A 220 -16.12 25.23 -9.41
CA PRO A 220 -15.12 24.76 -10.37
C PRO A 220 -14.34 25.92 -11.01
N ASP A 221 -14.98 27.06 -11.26
CA ASP A 221 -14.34 28.22 -11.88
C ASP A 221 -13.23 28.85 -11.02
N SER A 222 -13.26 28.65 -9.69
CA SER A 222 -12.17 29.06 -8.78
C SER A 222 -10.95 28.12 -8.84
N HIS A 223 -11.07 26.96 -9.48
CA HIS A 223 -10.07 25.88 -9.47
C HIS A 223 -9.57 25.48 -10.87
N ARG A 224 -9.89 26.24 -11.94
CA ARG A 224 -9.43 25.95 -13.32
C ARG A 224 -7.95 26.25 -13.60
N LYS A 225 -7.22 26.86 -12.65
CA LYS A 225 -5.75 27.02 -12.70
C LYS A 225 -5.13 26.01 -11.76
N TYR A 226 -4.72 24.88 -12.32
CA TYR A 226 -4.19 23.76 -11.54
C TYR A 226 -2.69 23.96 -11.23
N GLU A 227 -2.32 23.70 -9.98
CA GLU A 227 -0.93 23.47 -9.57
C GLU A 227 -0.69 21.98 -9.36
N TYR A 228 0.55 21.52 -9.56
CA TYR A 228 0.91 20.11 -9.48
C TYR A 228 2.00 19.80 -8.45
N GLU A 229 1.90 18.60 -7.91
CA GLU A 229 2.99 17.90 -7.25
C GLU A 229 3.30 16.63 -8.05
N PHE A 230 4.58 16.34 -8.26
CA PHE A 230 4.99 15.17 -9.04
C PHE A 230 5.33 14.03 -8.09
N VAL A 231 4.87 12.82 -8.42
CA VAL A 231 5.12 11.63 -7.60
C VAL A 231 5.51 10.43 -8.42
N LYS A 232 6.27 9.52 -7.80
CA LYS A 232 6.43 8.14 -8.21
C LYS A 232 5.49 7.25 -7.39
N ILE A 233 4.81 6.31 -8.05
CA ILE A 233 4.01 5.27 -7.39
C ILE A 233 4.92 4.17 -6.83
N LEU A 234 4.67 3.75 -5.58
CA LEU A 234 5.46 2.74 -4.86
C LEU A 234 4.72 1.41 -4.62
N SER A 235 3.40 1.41 -4.72
CA SER A 235 2.56 0.21 -4.64
C SER A 235 1.52 0.25 -5.75
N ASP A 236 1.05 -0.89 -6.24
CA ASP A 236 -0.18 -0.89 -7.03
C ASP A 236 -1.36 -0.46 -6.15
N TYR A 237 -2.41 0.07 -6.78
CA TYR A 237 -3.63 0.47 -6.09
C TYR A 237 -4.43 -0.75 -5.62
N ALA A 238 -4.94 -0.72 -4.39
CA ALA A 238 -5.88 -1.70 -3.84
C ALA A 238 -7.02 -1.01 -3.06
N ASP A 239 -8.25 -1.51 -3.22
CA ASP A 239 -9.48 -0.85 -2.73
C ASP A 239 -9.55 -0.64 -1.21
N GLU A 240 -8.86 -1.47 -0.41
CA GLU A 240 -8.85 -1.33 1.05
C GLU A 240 -7.76 -0.36 1.55
N THR A 241 -6.64 -0.25 0.83
CA THR A 241 -5.43 0.44 1.32
C THR A 241 -5.09 1.72 0.55
N GLY A 242 -5.66 1.93 -0.62
CA GLY A 242 -5.26 2.99 -1.54
C GLY A 242 -3.89 2.72 -2.17
N VAL A 243 -3.11 3.78 -2.37
CA VAL A 243 -1.82 3.74 -3.06
C VAL A 243 -0.73 4.52 -2.31
N TYR A 244 0.47 3.94 -2.19
CA TYR A 244 1.64 4.63 -1.67
C TYR A 244 2.40 5.35 -2.78
N VAL A 245 2.81 6.59 -2.52
CA VAL A 245 3.50 7.45 -3.48
C VAL A 245 4.68 8.17 -2.81
N ALA A 246 5.67 8.58 -3.61
CA ALA A 246 6.82 9.36 -3.18
C ALA A 246 6.95 10.65 -4.01
N TYR A 247 7.14 11.81 -3.37
CA TYR A 247 7.39 13.07 -4.08
C TYR A 247 8.67 13.02 -4.93
N LEU A 248 8.58 13.68 -6.08
CA LEU A 248 9.64 13.91 -7.04
C LEU A 248 9.83 15.42 -7.24
N HIS A 249 11.06 15.89 -7.15
CA HIS A 249 11.45 17.29 -7.26
C HIS A 249 12.27 17.50 -8.53
N LYS A 250 12.04 18.61 -9.25
CA LYS A 250 12.83 18.94 -10.45
C LYS A 250 14.27 19.27 -10.05
N ALA A 251 15.25 18.63 -10.68
CA ALA A 251 16.66 18.91 -10.47
C ALA A 251 17.06 20.25 -11.11
N LYS A 252 17.68 21.14 -10.33
CA LYS A 252 18.14 22.45 -10.82
C LYS A 252 19.10 22.30 -12.00
N GLY A 253 18.88 23.08 -13.06
CA GLY A 253 19.71 23.09 -14.27
C GLY A 253 19.42 21.97 -15.29
N PHE A 254 18.39 21.14 -15.06
CA PHE A 254 17.94 20.11 -16.00
C PHE A 254 16.60 20.47 -16.64
N ALA A 255 16.37 20.05 -17.89
CA ALA A 255 15.15 20.38 -18.62
C ALA A 255 13.91 19.71 -18.02
N SER A 256 14.00 18.41 -17.73
CA SER A 256 12.89 17.61 -17.14
C SER A 256 13.40 16.40 -16.32
N VAL A 257 14.55 16.55 -15.66
CA VAL A 257 15.04 15.53 -14.69
C VAL A 257 14.43 15.79 -13.33
N PHE A 258 13.87 14.73 -12.74
CA PHE A 258 13.27 14.72 -11.42
C PHE A 258 13.95 13.67 -10.55
N PHE A 259 14.06 13.96 -9.26
CA PHE A 259 14.69 13.08 -8.28
C PHE A 259 13.90 13.08 -6.99
N ARG A 260 14.06 12.01 -6.20
CA ARG A 260 13.50 11.95 -4.86
C ARG A 260 14.42 12.69 -3.89
N MET A 261 13.86 13.63 -3.12
CA MET A 261 14.60 14.29 -2.04
C MET A 261 14.60 13.40 -0.79
N GLY A 262 15.75 13.35 -0.10
CA GLY A 262 15.96 12.48 1.07
C GLY A 262 16.24 11.01 0.70
N ARG A 263 16.83 10.26 1.65
CA ARG A 263 17.19 8.83 1.49
C ARG A 263 16.29 7.84 2.23
N GLY A 264 15.28 8.33 2.98
CA GLY A 264 14.46 7.55 3.92
C GLY A 264 12.99 7.43 3.52
N TYR A 265 12.08 7.79 4.43
CA TYR A 265 10.62 7.88 4.19
C TYR A 265 10.12 9.30 3.92
N GLU A 266 10.99 10.29 3.98
CA GLU A 266 10.66 11.69 3.67
C GLU A 266 10.02 11.79 2.29
N GLY A 267 8.88 12.50 2.23
CA GLY A 267 8.08 12.63 1.01
C GLY A 267 7.32 11.36 0.57
N ILE A 268 7.30 10.27 1.35
CA ILE A 268 6.38 9.14 1.11
C ILE A 268 5.08 9.37 1.89
N PHE A 269 3.95 9.19 1.20
CA PHE A 269 2.62 9.24 1.80
C PHE A 269 1.65 8.30 1.09
N ARG A 270 0.45 8.14 1.66
CA ARG A 270 -0.60 7.26 1.16
C ARG A 270 -1.78 8.10 0.66
N ILE A 271 -2.21 7.87 -0.57
CA ILE A 271 -3.46 8.40 -1.11
C ILE A 271 -4.53 7.34 -0.89
N LEU A 272 -5.61 7.70 -0.20
CA LEU A 272 -6.70 6.80 0.14
C LEU A 272 -7.64 6.61 -1.06
N PRO A 273 -8.44 5.51 -1.11
CA PRO A 273 -9.40 5.26 -2.20
C PRO A 273 -10.37 6.42 -2.45
N GLN A 274 -10.89 7.05 -1.39
CA GLN A 274 -11.75 8.24 -1.48
C GLN A 274 -11.02 9.55 -1.89
N SER A 275 -9.78 9.45 -2.38
CA SER A 275 -8.95 10.57 -2.81
C SER A 275 -8.27 10.31 -4.15
N LEU A 276 -8.74 9.33 -4.93
CA LEU A 276 -8.21 9.03 -6.26
C LEU A 276 -8.35 10.19 -7.25
N TYR A 277 -9.38 11.03 -7.11
CA TYR A 277 -9.57 12.20 -7.96
C TYR A 277 -8.52 13.32 -7.73
N ARG A 278 -7.57 13.13 -6.79
CA ARG A 278 -6.35 13.94 -6.69
C ARG A 278 -5.35 13.66 -7.82
N PHE A 279 -5.41 12.50 -8.47
CA PHE A 279 -4.54 12.17 -9.61
C PHE A 279 -4.96 12.98 -10.85
N SER A 280 -4.06 13.83 -11.36
CA SER A 280 -4.32 14.67 -12.52
C SER A 280 -4.03 13.95 -13.84
N HIS A 281 -2.87 13.32 -13.96
CA HIS A 281 -2.47 12.55 -15.13
C HIS A 281 -1.20 11.73 -14.87
N ARG A 282 -1.02 10.68 -15.67
CA ARG A 282 0.23 9.92 -15.76
C ARG A 282 1.23 10.66 -16.64
N ILE A 283 2.50 10.61 -16.27
CA ILE A 283 3.59 11.24 -17.01
C ILE A 283 4.48 10.12 -17.59
N PRO A 284 4.82 10.11 -18.89
CA PRO A 284 5.82 9.21 -19.42
C PRO A 284 7.19 9.52 -18.80
N SER A 285 7.92 8.49 -18.37
CA SER A 285 9.22 8.66 -17.72
C SER A 285 10.21 7.55 -18.04
N PHE A 286 11.48 7.90 -18.11
CA PHE A 286 12.60 6.96 -18.16
C PHE A 286 13.44 7.08 -16.89
N LYS A 287 13.77 5.95 -16.25
CA LYS A 287 14.69 5.95 -15.11
C LYS A 287 16.11 6.18 -15.62
N LEU A 288 16.82 7.14 -15.02
CA LEU A 288 18.22 7.41 -15.28
C LEU A 288 19.12 6.55 -14.39
N THR A 289 20.30 6.22 -14.91
CA THR A 289 21.33 5.40 -14.27
C THR A 289 22.33 6.23 -13.45
N GLY A 290 22.39 7.55 -13.70
CA GLY A 290 23.31 8.48 -13.04
C GLY A 290 24.67 8.62 -13.74
N ILE A 291 24.85 7.99 -14.90
CA ILE A 291 26.06 8.12 -15.74
C ILE A 291 25.81 8.87 -17.06
N GLU A 292 24.57 9.29 -17.33
CA GLU A 292 24.20 9.99 -18.56
C GLU A 292 24.79 11.41 -18.66
N GLY A 293 25.12 12.03 -17.53
CA GLY A 293 25.69 13.37 -17.50
C GLY A 293 26.19 13.80 -16.11
N LYS A 294 27.13 14.74 -16.09
CA LYS A 294 27.67 15.29 -14.83
C LYS A 294 26.54 15.97 -14.03
N GLY A 295 26.35 15.53 -12.77
CA GLY A 295 25.37 16.10 -11.86
C GLY A 295 23.96 15.48 -11.94
N VAL A 296 23.74 14.45 -12.76
CA VAL A 296 22.49 13.68 -12.73
C VAL A 296 22.34 13.00 -11.36
N PRO A 297 21.21 13.17 -10.63
CA PRO A 297 21.04 12.53 -9.32
C PRO A 297 20.93 10.99 -9.43
N LYS A 298 21.32 10.30 -8.35
CA LYS A 298 21.01 8.86 -8.21
C LYS A 298 19.50 8.67 -8.10
N ASP A 299 19.00 7.58 -8.70
CA ASP A 299 17.57 7.25 -8.78
C ASP A 299 16.69 8.35 -9.41
N ALA A 300 17.27 9.18 -10.28
CA ALA A 300 16.54 10.18 -11.05
C ALA A 300 15.69 9.57 -12.18
N TYR A 301 14.73 10.36 -12.65
CA TYR A 301 13.83 10.07 -13.75
C TYR A 301 13.81 11.27 -14.69
N GLU A 302 13.93 11.04 -15.99
CA GLU A 302 13.55 12.04 -16.98
C GLU A 302 12.07 11.90 -17.30
N LEU A 303 11.31 13.00 -17.21
CA LEU A 303 9.88 13.07 -17.51
C LEU A 303 9.63 13.69 -18.89
N ASP A 304 8.57 13.30 -19.60
CA ASP A 304 8.19 13.95 -20.87
C ASP A 304 7.80 15.40 -20.61
N LYS A 305 8.59 16.35 -21.14
CA LYS A 305 8.34 17.79 -20.99
C LYS A 305 6.97 18.22 -21.58
N ALA A 306 6.39 17.44 -22.50
CA ALA A 306 5.05 17.71 -23.02
C ALA A 306 3.92 17.37 -22.03
N ALA A 307 4.22 16.70 -20.91
CA ALA A 307 3.29 16.40 -19.83
C ALA A 307 3.73 17.08 -18.50
N LEU A 308 4.31 18.28 -18.63
CA LEU A 308 4.77 19.12 -17.52
C LEU A 308 4.28 20.56 -17.74
N PRO A 309 3.91 21.31 -16.67
CA PRO A 309 3.64 22.75 -16.76
C PRO A 309 4.91 23.52 -17.12
N GLU A 310 4.75 24.74 -17.65
CA GLU A 310 5.85 25.58 -18.11
C GLU A 310 6.85 25.95 -16.99
N THR A 311 6.35 26.20 -15.79
CA THR A 311 7.14 26.59 -14.62
C THR A 311 6.99 25.56 -13.49
N ILE A 312 8.14 25.14 -12.95
CA ILE A 312 8.25 24.15 -11.86
C ILE A 312 9.40 24.60 -10.95
N GLU A 313 9.18 24.53 -9.64
CA GLU A 313 10.22 24.83 -8.64
C GLU A 313 11.41 23.87 -8.77
N GLU A 314 12.61 24.44 -8.90
CA GLU A 314 13.86 23.70 -9.06
C GLU A 314 14.61 23.56 -7.74
N PHE A 315 14.95 22.32 -7.40
CA PHE A 315 15.65 21.97 -6.18
C PHE A 315 17.12 21.69 -6.47
N ILE A 316 18.01 22.26 -5.64
CA ILE A 316 19.44 21.94 -5.68
C ILE A 316 19.60 20.49 -5.21
N VAL A 317 20.20 19.67 -6.07
CA VAL A 317 20.59 18.29 -5.74
C VAL A 317 21.63 18.36 -4.62
N PRO A 318 21.39 17.75 -3.44
CA PRO A 318 22.39 17.73 -2.38
C PRO A 318 23.66 17.04 -2.90
N LEU A 319 24.78 17.77 -2.94
CA LEU A 319 26.07 17.17 -3.27
C LEU A 319 26.46 16.23 -2.14
N ASP A 320 26.39 14.93 -2.39
CA ASP A 320 27.13 13.96 -1.62
C ASP A 320 28.63 14.26 -1.81
N SER A 321 29.28 14.76 -0.77
CA SER A 321 30.74 14.89 -0.76
C SER A 321 31.36 13.49 -0.81
N GLU A 322 32.01 13.17 -1.93
CA GLU A 322 32.88 12.00 -2.04
C GLU A 322 34.13 12.20 -1.17
N SER A 323 34.00 11.93 0.14
CA SER A 323 35.13 11.69 1.01
C SER A 323 34.77 10.79 2.19
N ASN A 324 35.25 9.54 2.13
CA ASN A 324 35.57 8.70 3.28
C ASN A 324 34.52 8.54 4.40
N ILE A 325 33.31 8.07 4.05
CA ILE A 325 32.39 7.47 5.04
C ILE A 325 32.29 5.96 4.76
N LYS A 326 32.90 5.15 5.64
CA LYS A 326 32.68 3.70 5.71
C LYS A 326 31.17 3.44 5.70
N SER A 327 30.70 2.61 4.75
CA SER A 327 29.29 2.25 4.53
C SER A 327 28.45 2.30 5.81
N LYS A 328 27.78 3.44 6.04
CA LYS A 328 26.83 3.60 7.14
C LYS A 328 25.55 2.95 6.64
N ARG A 329 25.27 1.77 7.19
CA ARG A 329 24.25 0.84 6.69
C ARG A 329 22.93 1.58 6.46
N GLN A 330 22.41 1.49 5.25
CA GLN A 330 21.00 1.73 5.00
C GLN A 330 20.26 0.58 5.68
N ASP A 331 19.62 0.85 6.82
CA ASP A 331 18.64 -0.07 7.37
C ASP A 331 17.44 -0.07 6.44
N ILE A 332 17.29 -1.18 5.71
CA ILE A 332 16.18 -1.43 4.78
C ILE A 332 14.99 -1.88 5.63
N TYR A 333 13.92 -1.09 5.65
CA TYR A 333 12.71 -1.43 6.37
C TYR A 333 11.75 -2.17 5.42
N PHE A 334 11.29 -3.33 5.85
CA PHE A 334 10.23 -4.09 5.19
C PHE A 334 9.09 -4.29 6.19
N ALA A 335 7.87 -3.94 5.79
CA ALA A 335 6.67 -4.19 6.57
C ALA A 335 6.03 -5.51 6.11
N SER A 336 6.11 -6.57 6.91
CA SER A 336 5.42 -7.84 6.67
C SER A 336 4.42 -8.10 7.77
N LYS A 337 3.13 -8.33 7.44
CA LYS A 337 2.04 -8.43 8.42
C LYS A 337 2.04 -7.30 9.49
N GLY A 338 2.47 -6.09 9.11
CA GLY A 338 2.61 -4.94 10.02
C GLY A 338 3.92 -4.86 10.82
N ASN A 339 4.76 -5.90 10.81
CA ASN A 339 6.06 -5.92 11.50
C ASN A 339 7.16 -5.26 10.65
N VAL A 340 7.96 -4.39 11.29
CA VAL A 340 9.06 -3.64 10.65
C VAL A 340 10.42 -4.19 11.07
N PHE A 341 11.14 -4.78 10.12
CA PHE A 341 12.44 -5.41 10.36
C PHE A 341 13.62 -4.44 10.20
N LEU A 342 14.58 -4.49 11.12
CA LEU A 342 15.81 -3.69 11.14
C LEU A 342 17.01 -4.54 11.55
N THR A 343 18.22 -4.16 11.13
CA THR A 343 19.41 -4.88 11.59
C THR A 343 19.67 -4.62 13.08
N GLY A 344 20.13 -5.65 13.79
CA GLY A 344 20.36 -5.63 15.24
C GLY A 344 19.15 -6.01 16.10
N GLN A 345 17.92 -6.00 15.57
CA GLN A 345 16.74 -6.52 16.29
C GLN A 345 16.89 -8.01 16.61
N ILE A 346 16.27 -8.44 17.71
CA ILE A 346 16.14 -9.84 18.09
C ILE A 346 14.66 -10.20 18.01
N TRP A 347 14.36 -11.33 17.37
CA TRP A 347 13.01 -11.86 17.20
C TRP A 347 12.95 -13.31 17.67
N SER A 348 11.81 -13.74 18.23
CA SER A 348 11.48 -15.16 18.29
C SER A 348 11.02 -15.66 16.92
N PHE A 349 11.35 -16.90 16.59
CA PHE A 349 11.03 -17.50 15.29
C PHE A 349 10.76 -19.01 15.39
N TYR A 350 9.92 -19.51 14.48
CA TYR A 350 9.62 -20.92 14.28
C TYR A 350 10.76 -21.58 13.47
N CYS A 351 11.08 -22.85 13.72
CA CYS A 351 12.18 -23.53 13.03
C CYS A 351 11.96 -25.04 12.94
N GLY A 352 12.19 -25.62 11.77
CA GLY A 352 11.98 -27.04 11.54
C GLY A 352 10.51 -27.40 11.68
N ASP A 353 10.22 -28.51 12.36
CA ASP A 353 8.86 -29.00 12.59
C ASP A 353 8.23 -28.44 13.89
N ASP A 354 8.93 -27.54 14.59
CA ASP A 354 8.44 -26.93 15.83
C ASP A 354 7.26 -25.97 15.55
N SER A 355 6.09 -26.32 16.08
CA SER A 355 4.87 -25.50 15.99
C SER A 355 4.90 -24.22 16.84
N LEU A 356 5.92 -24.04 17.69
CA LEU A 356 6.08 -22.90 18.60
C LEU A 356 7.33 -22.08 18.26
N PRO A 357 7.36 -20.77 18.59
CA PRO A 357 8.51 -19.91 18.29
C PRO A 357 9.60 -20.04 19.37
N LEU A 358 10.20 -21.24 19.46
CA LEU A 358 11.11 -21.66 20.55
C LEU A 358 12.53 -21.10 20.47
N TYR A 359 12.88 -20.41 19.38
CA TYR A 359 14.23 -19.90 19.13
C TYR A 359 14.27 -18.39 18.97
N TYR A 360 15.42 -17.79 19.33
CA TYR A 360 15.68 -16.37 19.14
C TYR A 360 16.75 -16.14 18.07
N GLY A 361 16.57 -15.14 17.22
CA GLY A 361 17.49 -14.78 16.15
C GLY A 361 17.78 -13.29 16.12
N ARG A 362 19.07 -12.91 16.12
CA ARG A 362 19.47 -11.50 15.92
C ARG A 362 19.64 -11.24 14.43
N ILE A 363 18.85 -10.33 13.86
CA ILE A 363 18.97 -9.92 12.45
C ILE A 363 20.33 -9.26 12.24
N GLN A 364 21.21 -9.88 11.45
CA GLN A 364 22.53 -9.32 11.13
C GLN A 364 22.56 -8.64 9.77
N LYS A 365 21.72 -9.11 8.83
CA LYS A 365 21.58 -8.59 7.48
C LYS A 365 20.16 -8.87 6.98
N ILE A 366 19.62 -7.97 6.17
CA ILE A 366 18.37 -8.19 5.42
C ILE A 366 18.76 -8.18 3.94
N THR A 367 18.26 -9.14 3.16
CA THR A 367 18.44 -9.15 1.70
C THR A 367 17.09 -9.14 1.00
N PHE A 368 17.01 -8.32 -0.03
CA PHE A 368 15.86 -8.17 -0.90
C PHE A 368 16.24 -8.70 -2.28
N THR A 369 15.45 -9.63 -2.82
CA THR A 369 15.63 -10.13 -4.20
C THR A 369 14.31 -9.97 -4.92
N GLN A 370 14.29 -9.15 -5.98
CA GLN A 370 13.14 -9.00 -6.85
C GLN A 370 13.60 -9.28 -8.28
N ALA A 371 13.30 -10.48 -8.77
CA ALA A 371 13.48 -10.82 -10.18
C ALA A 371 12.31 -10.24 -10.99
N PHE A 372 12.53 -10.06 -12.31
CA PHE A 372 11.48 -9.58 -13.21
C PHE A 372 10.27 -10.52 -13.17
N MET A 373 9.07 -9.96 -12.96
CA MET A 373 7.80 -10.69 -12.79
C MET A 373 7.70 -11.63 -11.58
N GLN A 374 8.54 -11.48 -10.54
CA GLN A 374 8.40 -12.22 -9.28
C GLN A 374 8.10 -11.28 -8.11
N ASP A 375 7.31 -11.77 -7.15
CA ASP A 375 7.08 -11.07 -5.89
C ASP A 375 8.41 -10.81 -5.16
N PRO A 376 8.56 -9.65 -4.50
CA PRO A 376 9.80 -9.30 -3.82
C PRO A 376 10.09 -10.24 -2.64
N VAL A 377 11.10 -11.10 -2.78
CA VAL A 377 11.51 -12.04 -1.75
C VAL A 377 12.43 -11.34 -0.74
N CYS A 378 11.86 -10.99 0.41
CA CYS A 378 12.60 -10.53 1.58
C CYS A 378 13.13 -11.73 2.37
N LYS A 379 14.43 -11.71 2.72
CA LYS A 379 15.11 -12.75 3.50
C LYS A 379 15.88 -12.11 4.66
N LEU A 380 15.61 -12.58 5.87
CA LEU A 380 16.29 -12.16 7.10
C LEU A 380 17.47 -13.11 7.36
N HIS A 381 18.68 -12.56 7.45
CA HIS A 381 19.87 -13.32 7.81
C HIS A 381 20.11 -13.13 9.30
N ILE A 382 19.72 -14.12 10.08
CA ILE A 382 19.80 -14.09 11.54
C ILE A 382 21.03 -14.85 12.04
N GLY A 383 21.70 -14.33 13.05
CA GLY A 383 22.53 -15.18 13.90
C GLY A 383 21.65 -15.79 14.97
N ARG A 384 21.39 -17.09 14.93
CA ARG A 384 20.63 -17.79 15.97
C ARG A 384 21.31 -17.57 17.32
N LEU A 385 20.53 -17.19 18.33
CA LEU A 385 20.99 -17.08 19.70
C LEU A 385 21.23 -18.48 20.26
N LYS A 386 22.34 -18.66 20.96
CA LYS A 386 22.63 -19.86 21.75
C LYS A 386 22.70 -19.48 23.21
N ALA A 387 22.03 -20.25 24.08
CA ALA A 387 22.15 -20.06 25.52
C ALA A 387 23.63 -20.18 25.94
N THR A 388 24.05 -19.31 26.85
CA THR A 388 25.29 -19.50 27.61
C THR A 388 25.10 -20.68 28.57
N ARG A 389 26.19 -21.12 29.23
CA ARG A 389 26.00 -21.99 30.39
C ARG A 389 25.19 -21.24 31.44
N PHE A 390 24.23 -21.92 32.06
CA PHE A 390 23.51 -21.37 33.19
C PHE A 390 24.47 -21.17 34.38
N PRO A 391 24.22 -20.16 35.24
CA PRO A 391 24.89 -20.07 36.53
C PRO A 391 24.48 -21.27 37.41
N ALA A 392 25.35 -21.66 38.35
CA ALA A 392 25.28 -22.94 39.06
C ALA A 392 24.03 -23.11 39.97
N ASP A 393 23.29 -22.02 40.22
CA ASP A 393 22.02 -22.00 40.95
C ASP A 393 20.81 -22.36 40.09
N VAL A 394 20.95 -22.43 38.75
CA VAL A 394 19.88 -22.76 37.82
C VAL A 394 20.03 -24.19 37.29
N ILE A 395 18.92 -24.92 37.25
CA ILE A 395 18.86 -26.29 36.74
C ILE A 395 18.85 -26.26 35.21
N ASP A 396 19.95 -26.74 34.62
CA ASP A 396 20.09 -26.96 33.17
C ASP A 396 19.42 -28.29 32.74
N TRP A 397 19.20 -28.46 31.44
CA TRP A 397 18.80 -29.73 30.84
C TRP A 397 19.96 -30.74 30.86
N GLU A 398 19.70 -32.02 31.07
CA GLU A 398 20.75 -33.04 30.90
C GLU A 398 21.08 -33.29 29.42
N ASN A 399 20.08 -33.17 28.54
CA ASN A 399 20.23 -33.36 27.10
C ASN A 399 20.68 -32.07 26.36
N LYS A 400 21.81 -32.17 25.65
CA LYS A 400 22.39 -31.06 24.88
C LYS A 400 21.69 -30.87 23.53
N GLY A 401 20.56 -30.17 23.53
CA GLY A 401 19.85 -29.80 22.29
C GLY A 401 18.57 -29.01 22.51
N THR A 402 17.95 -29.19 23.68
CA THR A 402 16.67 -28.62 24.05
C THR A 402 16.63 -27.09 23.91
N PRO A 403 15.55 -26.51 23.33
CA PRO A 403 15.38 -25.07 23.30
C PRO A 403 15.29 -24.48 24.71
N VAL A 404 15.75 -23.24 24.83
CA VAL A 404 15.77 -22.48 26.09
C VAL A 404 15.01 -21.19 25.85
N GLY A 405 13.83 -21.06 26.45
CA GLY A 405 12.98 -19.88 26.30
C GLY A 405 13.42 -18.68 27.14
N CYS A 406 14.13 -18.88 28.26
CA CYS A 406 14.66 -17.77 29.04
C CYS A 406 16.03 -18.07 29.66
N GLY A 407 16.85 -17.03 29.79
CA GLY A 407 18.26 -17.11 30.19
C GLY A 407 19.12 -16.03 29.54
N THR A 408 20.41 -16.29 29.49
CA THR A 408 21.41 -15.43 28.83
C THR A 408 21.88 -16.12 27.56
N PHE A 409 22.01 -15.35 26.48
CA PHE A 409 22.27 -15.87 25.14
C PHE A 409 23.33 -15.04 24.42
N TYR A 410 24.03 -15.63 23.48
CA TYR A 410 24.90 -14.92 22.54
C TYR A 410 24.50 -15.24 21.09
N ALA A 411 24.66 -14.29 20.18
CA ALA A 411 24.38 -14.51 18.76
C ALA A 411 25.52 -15.31 18.09
N ARG A 412 25.18 -16.40 17.40
CA ARG A 412 26.16 -17.16 16.59
C ARG A 412 26.69 -16.30 15.43
N LYS A 413 27.94 -16.56 15.03
CA LYS A 413 28.56 -15.96 13.82
C LYS A 413 28.04 -16.57 12.51
N ALA A 414 27.60 -17.83 12.56
CA ALA A 414 26.93 -18.46 11.43
C ALA A 414 25.55 -17.81 11.22
N LEU A 415 25.23 -17.50 9.97
CA LEU A 415 23.96 -16.90 9.58
C LEU A 415 23.01 -17.97 9.05
N GLU A 416 21.80 -17.95 9.58
CA GLU A 416 20.67 -18.72 9.11
C GLU A 416 19.73 -17.78 8.35
N ILE A 417 19.09 -18.28 7.29
CA ILE A 417 18.20 -17.47 6.44
C ILE A 417 16.77 -17.88 6.74
N ILE A 418 15.97 -16.95 7.25
CA ILE A 418 14.52 -17.11 7.47
C ILE A 418 13.74 -16.05 6.69
N THR A 419 12.45 -16.30 6.51
CA THR A 419 11.48 -15.37 5.92
C THR A 419 10.79 -14.53 7.00
N PRO A 420 10.27 -13.34 6.66
CA PRO A 420 9.45 -12.54 7.58
C PRO A 420 8.20 -13.22 8.13
N SER A 421 7.70 -14.28 7.49
CA SER A 421 6.58 -15.10 7.97
C SER A 421 6.93 -16.04 9.12
N GLU A 422 8.21 -16.39 9.28
CA GLU A 422 8.71 -17.33 10.31
C GLU A 422 9.01 -16.65 11.65
N VAL A 423 8.87 -15.32 11.76
CA VAL A 423 9.00 -14.62 13.06
C VAL A 423 7.66 -14.54 13.81
N SER A 424 7.74 -14.47 15.14
CA SER A 424 6.60 -14.29 16.04
C SER A 424 6.67 -12.94 16.77
N LEU A 425 7.58 -12.80 17.74
CA LEU A 425 7.63 -11.65 18.65
C LEU A 425 8.99 -10.93 18.57
N GLN A 426 8.99 -9.61 18.46
CA GLN A 426 10.21 -8.82 18.67
C GLN A 426 10.57 -8.82 20.16
N ILE A 427 11.80 -9.18 20.49
CA ILE A 427 12.32 -9.23 21.85
C ILE A 427 13.28 -8.06 22.10
N THR A 428 13.09 -7.38 23.22
CA THR A 428 14.00 -6.34 23.72
C THR A 428 14.72 -6.86 24.97
N PRO A 429 15.86 -7.57 24.81
CA PRO A 429 16.60 -8.15 25.92
C PRO A 429 17.37 -7.10 26.71
N GLN A 430 17.74 -7.45 27.94
CA GLN A 430 18.82 -6.76 28.65
C GLN A 430 20.14 -7.12 27.96
N THR A 431 20.86 -6.12 27.46
CA THR A 431 22.13 -6.34 26.75
C THR A 431 23.30 -6.10 27.69
N SER A 432 24.32 -6.95 27.65
CA SER A 432 25.56 -6.79 28.41
C SER A 432 26.35 -5.54 28.00
N ILE A 433 27.27 -5.09 28.86
CA ILE A 433 28.09 -3.88 28.63
C ILE A 433 28.96 -3.99 27.37
N ASP A 434 29.41 -5.20 27.03
CA ASP A 434 30.19 -5.49 25.81
C ASP A 434 29.33 -5.66 24.53
N GLY A 435 27.99 -5.70 24.66
CA GLY A 435 27.06 -5.89 23.56
C GLY A 435 26.96 -7.31 22.99
N ILE A 436 27.63 -8.29 23.61
CA ILE A 436 27.76 -9.67 23.12
C ILE A 436 26.63 -10.58 23.63
N GLU A 437 26.23 -10.40 24.89
CA GLU A 437 25.23 -11.21 25.57
C GLU A 437 23.89 -10.49 25.71
N TYR A 438 22.82 -11.28 25.58
CA TYR A 438 21.43 -10.85 25.60
C TYR A 438 20.69 -11.69 26.64
N THR A 439 20.19 -11.06 27.69
CA THR A 439 19.41 -11.71 28.75
C THR A 439 17.92 -11.49 28.51
N ILE A 440 17.20 -12.60 28.35
CA ILE A 440 15.75 -12.66 28.17
C ILE A 440 15.21 -13.41 29.39
N LEU A 441 14.44 -12.73 30.23
CA LEU A 441 13.82 -13.31 31.42
C LEU A 441 12.33 -12.91 31.46
N PRO A 442 11.45 -13.76 32.02
CA PRO A 442 10.06 -13.37 32.24
C PRO A 442 9.97 -12.15 33.15
N LYS A 443 9.06 -11.24 32.85
CA LYS A 443 8.77 -10.05 33.66
C LYS A 443 7.30 -9.94 34.02
N ILE A 444 7.02 -9.23 35.11
CA ILE A 444 5.65 -8.91 35.54
C ILE A 444 4.78 -8.36 34.39
N GLY A 445 3.55 -8.87 34.27
CA GLY A 445 2.59 -8.53 33.22
C GLY A 445 2.83 -9.21 31.86
N GLU A 446 3.89 -10.01 31.70
CA GLU A 446 4.11 -10.79 30.48
C GLU A 446 3.35 -12.12 30.49
N VAL A 447 2.98 -12.61 29.30
CA VAL A 447 2.39 -13.93 29.10
C VAL A 447 3.42 -14.89 28.52
N TRP A 448 3.51 -16.08 29.11
CA TRP A 448 4.46 -17.12 28.75
C TRP A 448 3.79 -18.48 28.66
N VAL A 449 4.25 -19.29 27.71
CA VAL A 449 4.01 -20.74 27.68
C VAL A 449 5.04 -21.42 28.58
N ILE A 450 4.60 -22.38 29.39
CA ILE A 450 5.46 -23.19 30.25
C ILE A 450 5.19 -24.69 30.06
N TYR A 451 6.19 -25.52 30.35
CA TYR A 451 6.02 -26.97 30.43
C TYR A 451 5.22 -27.36 31.68
N LYS A 452 4.12 -28.10 31.51
CA LYS A 452 3.20 -28.52 32.60
C LYS A 452 3.82 -29.59 33.49
N TYR A 453 4.43 -30.60 32.88
CA TYR A 453 5.12 -31.69 33.56
C TYR A 453 6.62 -31.55 33.28
N TRP A 454 7.33 -30.79 34.12
CA TRP A 454 8.75 -30.54 33.92
C TRP A 454 9.63 -31.52 34.72
N SER A 455 10.61 -32.12 34.04
CA SER A 455 11.74 -32.86 34.61
C SER A 455 13.04 -32.37 33.98
N ARG A 456 14.17 -32.55 34.66
CA ARG A 456 15.52 -32.27 34.13
C ARG A 456 15.88 -33.19 32.97
N ASP A 457 15.38 -34.42 33.02
CA ASP A 457 15.85 -35.55 32.22
C ASP A 457 15.16 -35.62 30.85
N MET A 458 14.24 -34.68 30.56
CA MET A 458 13.47 -34.67 29.31
C MET A 458 14.38 -34.68 28.08
N ASP A 459 14.02 -35.51 27.11
CA ASP A 459 14.70 -35.63 25.83
C ASP A 459 13.89 -35.03 24.66
N ALA A 460 14.39 -35.19 23.43
CA ALA A 460 13.75 -34.63 22.24
C ALA A 460 12.40 -35.29 21.90
N GLU A 461 12.16 -36.54 22.31
CA GLU A 461 10.91 -37.25 22.07
C GLU A 461 9.83 -36.78 23.06
N ASP A 462 10.20 -36.52 24.32
CA ASP A 462 9.30 -35.96 25.34
C ASP A 462 8.65 -34.62 24.91
N PHE A 463 9.38 -33.75 24.18
CA PHE A 463 8.83 -32.48 23.71
C PHE A 463 7.70 -32.63 22.68
N SER A 464 7.62 -33.75 21.97
CA SER A 464 6.53 -34.03 21.03
C SER A 464 5.20 -34.35 21.73
N PHE A 465 5.26 -34.82 22.98
CA PHE A 465 4.10 -35.11 23.84
C PHE A 465 3.96 -34.13 25.02
N ALA A 466 4.83 -33.13 25.12
CA ALA A 466 4.85 -32.19 26.22
C ALA A 466 3.49 -31.49 26.37
N SER A 467 2.89 -31.63 27.56
CA SER A 467 1.75 -30.80 27.94
C SER A 467 2.24 -29.41 28.34
N TYR A 468 1.52 -28.38 27.93
CA TYR A 468 1.87 -27.00 28.20
C TYR A 468 0.76 -26.30 29.01
N ASN A 469 1.15 -25.28 29.79
CA ASN A 469 0.24 -24.31 30.39
C ASN A 469 0.56 -22.91 29.85
N ILE A 470 -0.42 -22.00 29.85
CA ILE A 470 -0.21 -20.57 29.58
C ILE A 470 -0.34 -19.82 30.89
N VAL A 471 0.61 -18.93 31.20
CA VAL A 471 0.62 -18.16 32.45
C VAL A 471 0.92 -16.67 32.22
N GLU A 472 0.33 -15.82 33.05
CA GLU A 472 0.74 -14.43 33.25
C GLU A 472 1.71 -14.35 34.46
N ILE A 473 2.79 -13.58 34.34
CA ILE A 473 3.70 -13.30 35.46
C ILE A 473 3.10 -12.20 36.36
N LEU A 474 2.87 -12.50 37.63
CA LEU A 474 2.40 -11.56 38.64
C LEU A 474 3.52 -10.90 39.45
N ASP A 475 4.69 -11.54 39.53
CA ASP A 475 5.88 -11.05 40.26
C ASP A 475 7.14 -11.73 39.69
N ASP A 476 8.23 -10.98 39.52
CA ASP A 476 9.55 -11.44 39.07
C ASP A 476 10.70 -11.09 40.06
N THR A 477 10.38 -10.50 41.21
CA THR A 477 11.35 -9.92 42.15
C THR A 477 12.19 -10.95 42.90
N LEU A 478 11.56 -11.90 43.59
CA LEU A 478 12.23 -12.97 44.35
C LEU A 478 12.16 -14.30 43.59
N GLU A 479 10.95 -14.81 43.38
CA GLU A 479 10.64 -15.96 42.54
C GLU A 479 9.51 -15.58 41.57
N TYR A 480 9.27 -16.37 40.53
CA TYR A 480 8.24 -16.07 39.55
C TYR A 480 6.86 -16.47 40.07
N LYS A 481 6.10 -15.52 40.61
CA LYS A 481 4.68 -15.77 40.91
C LYS A 481 3.90 -15.72 39.61
N VAL A 482 3.17 -16.77 39.30
CA VAL A 482 2.46 -16.92 38.01
C VAL A 482 0.97 -17.20 38.23
N GLN A 483 0.14 -16.67 37.33
CA GLN A 483 -1.29 -16.92 37.25
C GLN A 483 -1.60 -17.70 35.98
N LEU A 484 -2.28 -18.83 36.13
CA LEU A 484 -2.75 -19.64 35.01
C LEU A 484 -3.84 -18.91 34.21
N LEU A 485 -3.68 -18.96 32.88
CA LEU A 485 -4.65 -18.51 31.89
C LEU A 485 -5.29 -19.71 31.18
N LYS A 486 -6.54 -19.58 30.75
CA LYS A 486 -7.23 -20.56 29.89
C LYS A 486 -7.96 -19.87 28.74
N HIS A 487 -8.20 -20.61 27.67
CA HIS A 487 -9.10 -20.20 26.58
C HIS A 487 -10.50 -19.92 27.13
N ASP A 488 -11.16 -18.89 26.60
CA ASP A 488 -12.54 -18.55 26.92
C ASP A 488 -13.46 -18.76 25.71
N PRO A 489 -14.12 -19.93 25.58
CA PRO A 489 -14.86 -20.31 24.37
C PRO A 489 -16.07 -19.42 24.06
N PHE A 490 -16.53 -18.63 25.05
CA PHE A 490 -17.64 -17.69 24.88
C PHE A 490 -17.24 -16.41 24.12
N TYR A 491 -15.94 -16.16 23.94
CA TYR A 491 -15.42 -14.91 23.37
C TYR A 491 -14.59 -15.19 22.12
N LYS A 492 -15.02 -14.66 20.97
CA LYS A 492 -14.29 -14.78 19.70
C LYS A 492 -13.78 -13.40 19.28
N ASP A 493 -12.46 -13.26 19.14
CA ASP A 493 -11.87 -12.07 18.54
C ASP A 493 -12.33 -11.98 17.07
N HIS A 494 -12.75 -10.80 16.61
CA HIS A 494 -13.11 -10.59 15.20
C HIS A 494 -11.89 -10.74 14.27
N LYS A 495 -10.66 -10.67 14.82
CA LYS A 495 -9.42 -11.04 14.14
C LYS A 495 -9.19 -12.55 14.27
N LYS A 496 -9.40 -13.28 13.16
CA LYS A 496 -9.25 -14.75 13.06
C LYS A 496 -7.89 -15.33 13.47
N GLU A 497 -6.86 -14.51 13.71
CA GLU A 497 -5.51 -14.95 14.11
C GLU A 497 -5.28 -14.90 15.64
N ASN A 498 -6.21 -14.35 16.44
CA ASN A 498 -6.03 -14.15 17.89
C ASN A 498 -6.94 -15.06 18.74
N THR A 499 -6.44 -15.46 19.91
CA THR A 499 -7.17 -16.21 20.95
C THR A 499 -7.40 -15.32 22.17
N LEU A 500 -8.60 -15.38 22.77
CA LEU A 500 -8.91 -14.67 24.02
C LEU A 500 -8.74 -15.61 25.22
N LEU A 501 -7.98 -15.14 26.21
CA LEU A 501 -7.67 -15.86 27.45
C LEU A 501 -8.22 -15.12 28.67
N ARG A 502 -8.68 -15.88 29.67
CA ARG A 502 -9.00 -15.37 31.02
C ARG A 502 -8.16 -16.04 32.10
N ALA A 503 -7.95 -15.34 33.21
CA ALA A 503 -7.36 -15.92 34.41
C ALA A 503 -8.28 -16.99 35.03
N VAL A 504 -7.70 -18.14 35.38
CA VAL A 504 -8.43 -19.23 36.05
C VAL A 504 -8.73 -18.85 37.50
N LYS A 505 -10.00 -18.92 37.91
CA LYS A 505 -10.43 -18.57 39.27
C LYS A 505 -10.28 -19.77 40.21
N LYS A 506 -10.01 -19.53 41.50
CA LYS A 506 -9.78 -20.55 42.54
C LYS A 506 -10.89 -21.62 42.66
N ASN A 507 -12.11 -21.29 42.25
CA ASN A 507 -13.28 -22.15 42.36
C ASN A 507 -13.57 -22.93 41.06
N GLU A 508 -12.76 -22.76 40.01
CA GLU A 508 -12.91 -23.45 38.72
C GLU A 508 -12.02 -24.71 38.66
N SER A 509 -12.32 -25.72 39.47
CA SER A 509 -11.69 -27.04 39.39
C SER A 509 -12.41 -27.94 38.39
N TRP A 510 -11.71 -28.40 37.36
CA TRP A 510 -12.14 -29.56 36.58
C TRP A 510 -11.77 -30.83 37.32
N GLU A 511 -12.73 -31.73 37.52
CA GLU A 511 -12.49 -33.08 38.01
C GLU A 511 -11.95 -33.94 36.85
N MET A 512 -10.69 -34.38 36.97
CA MET A 512 -10.11 -35.54 36.27
C MET A 512 -8.87 -35.99 37.06
N GLU A 513 -8.54 -37.27 36.95
CA GLU A 513 -7.88 -38.03 38.01
C GLU A 513 -6.37 -37.73 38.20
N GLY A 514 -5.84 -38.00 39.41
CA GLY A 514 -4.39 -38.21 39.59
C GLY A 514 -3.60 -37.15 40.37
N SER A 515 -4.05 -36.77 41.56
CA SER A 515 -3.29 -36.05 42.62
C SER A 515 -2.94 -34.56 42.39
N GLY A 516 -3.08 -33.78 43.47
CA GLY A 516 -2.66 -32.38 43.54
C GLY A 516 -3.82 -31.37 43.43
N SER A 517 -3.98 -30.53 44.46
CA SER A 517 -4.89 -29.38 44.38
C SER A 517 -4.41 -28.43 43.29
N TYR A 518 -5.24 -28.18 42.28
CA TYR A 518 -4.89 -27.30 41.16
C TYR A 518 -4.98 -25.84 41.60
N ILE A 519 -3.87 -25.27 42.06
CA ILE A 519 -3.80 -23.87 42.50
C ILE A 519 -3.63 -22.98 41.26
N PRO A 520 -4.57 -22.07 40.92
CA PRO A 520 -4.44 -21.24 39.72
C PRO A 520 -3.31 -20.22 39.78
N THR A 521 -2.85 -19.89 40.99
CA THR A 521 -1.72 -19.01 41.24
C THR A 521 -0.65 -19.76 42.03
N TYR A 522 0.55 -19.89 41.50
CA TYR A 522 1.66 -20.60 42.15
C TYR A 522 2.99 -19.92 41.84
N THR A 523 4.07 -20.44 42.41
CA THR A 523 5.41 -19.86 42.27
C THR A 523 6.33 -20.82 41.54
N ILE A 524 7.10 -20.31 40.57
CA ILE A 524 8.19 -21.02 39.89
C ILE A 524 9.52 -20.46 40.43
N PRO A 525 10.33 -21.27 41.13
CA PRO A 525 11.64 -20.84 41.61
C PRO A 525 12.56 -20.36 40.49
N LYS A 526 13.41 -19.36 40.75
CA LYS A 526 14.37 -18.86 39.74
C LYS A 526 15.32 -19.93 39.23
N ARG A 527 15.65 -20.92 40.07
CA ARG A 527 16.41 -22.12 39.70
C ARG A 527 15.70 -23.02 38.67
N GLU A 528 14.39 -22.93 38.56
CA GLU A 528 13.52 -23.71 37.67
C GLU A 528 13.01 -22.89 36.47
N ARG A 529 13.61 -21.71 36.20
CA ARG A 529 13.24 -20.82 35.09
C ARG A 529 13.30 -21.46 33.70
N ILE A 530 13.99 -22.59 33.55
CA ILE A 530 14.04 -23.34 32.29
C ILE A 530 12.66 -23.92 31.89
N ARG A 531 11.67 -23.90 32.81
CA ARG A 531 10.26 -24.20 32.53
C ARG A 531 9.57 -23.24 31.56
N PHE A 532 10.11 -22.03 31.38
CA PHE A 532 9.56 -21.04 30.44
C PHE A 532 9.98 -21.39 29.01
N SER A 533 9.00 -21.84 28.20
CA SER A 533 9.17 -22.34 26.83
C SER A 533 9.31 -21.20 25.82
N ASN A 534 8.30 -20.33 25.74
CA ASN A 534 8.30 -19.18 24.84
C ASN A 534 7.40 -18.06 25.39
N LYS A 535 7.82 -16.82 25.12
CA LYS A 535 7.01 -15.64 25.40
C LYS A 535 5.92 -15.48 24.33
N VAL A 536 4.72 -15.10 24.74
CA VAL A 536 3.55 -14.93 23.87
C VAL A 536 3.30 -13.44 23.60
N PRO A 537 3.05 -13.00 22.34
CA PRO A 537 2.52 -11.67 22.07
C PRO A 537 1.13 -11.54 22.72
N ALA A 538 0.96 -10.60 23.64
CA ALA A 538 -0.26 -10.43 24.41
C ALA A 538 -0.68 -8.96 24.53
N SER A 539 -1.99 -8.70 24.48
CA SER A 539 -2.60 -7.40 24.73
C SER A 539 -3.82 -7.54 25.62
N ARG A 540 -4.03 -6.59 26.53
CA ARG A 540 -5.22 -6.53 27.39
C ARG A 540 -6.39 -5.93 26.60
N VAL A 541 -7.56 -6.56 26.70
CA VAL A 541 -8.80 -6.16 26.02
C VAL A 541 -9.94 -6.20 27.04
N THR A 542 -10.65 -5.09 27.20
CA THR A 542 -11.86 -5.02 28.03
C THR A 542 -13.07 -5.12 27.11
N ILE A 543 -14.01 -6.03 27.40
CA ILE A 543 -15.22 -6.25 26.62
C ILE A 543 -16.44 -6.03 27.52
N GLU A 544 -17.42 -5.25 27.04
CA GLU A 544 -18.71 -5.09 27.74
C GLU A 544 -19.66 -6.23 27.36
N MET A 545 -20.18 -6.94 28.36
CA MET A 545 -21.19 -7.99 28.20
C MET A 545 -22.27 -7.87 29.26
N TYR A 546 -23.53 -7.78 28.83
CA TYR A 546 -24.70 -7.65 29.70
C TYR A 546 -24.63 -6.47 30.72
N GLY A 547 -23.81 -5.45 30.43
CA GLY A 547 -23.55 -4.30 31.31
C GLY A 547 -22.38 -4.46 32.27
N GLU A 548 -21.67 -5.60 32.26
CA GLU A 548 -20.41 -5.80 32.99
C GLU A 548 -19.20 -5.68 32.06
N LEU A 549 -18.12 -5.06 32.54
CA LEU A 549 -16.84 -4.98 31.85
C LEU A 549 -15.96 -6.17 32.26
N VAL A 550 -15.55 -6.99 31.28
CA VAL A 550 -14.69 -8.16 31.47
C VAL A 550 -13.32 -7.91 30.87
N ASP A 551 -12.28 -7.97 31.70
CA ASP A 551 -10.89 -7.89 31.25
C ASP A 551 -10.38 -9.27 30.79
N LEU A 552 -9.92 -9.32 29.54
CA LEU A 552 -9.35 -10.49 28.88
C LEU A 552 -7.96 -10.18 28.31
N ILE A 553 -7.25 -11.23 27.90
CA ILE A 553 -5.95 -11.13 27.25
C ILE A 553 -6.06 -11.73 25.84
N SER A 554 -5.89 -10.90 24.81
CA SER A 554 -5.81 -11.32 23.41
C SER A 554 -4.37 -11.69 23.06
N VAL A 555 -4.15 -12.86 22.47
CA VAL A 555 -2.83 -13.39 22.12
C VAL A 555 -2.78 -13.93 20.69
N ASP A 556 -1.61 -13.90 20.04
CA ASP A 556 -1.41 -14.54 18.72
C ASP A 556 -1.56 -16.06 18.87
N SER A 557 -2.58 -16.63 18.23
CA SER A 557 -2.90 -18.06 18.31
C SER A 557 -1.75 -18.96 17.85
N ARG A 558 -0.89 -18.49 16.93
CA ARG A 558 0.25 -19.26 16.41
C ARG A 558 1.38 -19.42 17.44
N ALA A 559 1.42 -18.57 18.46
CA ALA A 559 2.37 -18.70 19.57
C ALA A 559 1.83 -19.60 20.70
N LEU A 560 0.63 -20.18 20.55
CA LEU A 560 0.02 -21.10 21.50
C LEU A 560 0.14 -22.57 21.04
N PRO A 561 0.30 -23.51 21.99
CA PRO A 561 0.22 -24.95 21.71
C PRO A 561 -1.14 -25.35 21.13
N SER A 562 -1.14 -26.15 20.06
CA SER A 562 -2.34 -26.56 19.31
C SER A 562 -3.44 -27.22 20.18
N HIS A 563 -3.04 -28.05 21.14
CA HIS A 563 -3.95 -28.72 22.09
C HIS A 563 -4.66 -27.77 23.08
N LEU A 564 -4.23 -26.51 23.20
CA LEU A 564 -4.90 -25.47 24.00
C LEU A 564 -5.84 -24.59 23.17
N ILE A 565 -5.76 -24.67 21.84
CA ILE A 565 -6.64 -23.97 20.89
C ILE A 565 -7.85 -24.86 20.55
N ALA A 566 -7.65 -26.18 20.48
CA ALA A 566 -8.70 -27.15 20.20
C ALA A 566 -9.53 -27.51 21.44
N SER A 567 -10.47 -26.62 21.81
CA SER A 567 -11.59 -26.97 22.71
C SER A 567 -12.94 -26.65 22.05
N ASP A 568 -13.28 -27.41 21.01
CA ASP A 568 -14.64 -27.53 20.44
C ASP A 568 -14.74 -28.77 19.51
N HIS A 569 -14.97 -29.95 20.09
CA HIS A 569 -15.55 -31.15 19.46
C HIS A 569 -16.50 -31.83 20.46
#